data_AF-A0A067ELN0-F1
#
_entry.id   AF-A0A067ELN0-F1
#
_cell.length_a   1.000
_cell.length_b   1.000
_cell.length_c   1.000
_cell.angle_alpha   90.00
_cell.angle_beta   90.00
_cell.angle_gamma   90.00
#
_symmetry.space_group_name_H-M   'P 1'
#
loop_
_entity.id
_entity.type
_entity.pdbx_description
1 polymer ?
#
loop_
_entity_poly.entity_id
_entity_poly.type
_entity_poly.pdbx_seq_one_letter_code
_entity_poly.pdbx_strand_id
1 'polypeptide(L)'
;MISEIQRNFAKLSQAMGFQRSPSSKQKVKPISKENNDENGGDHSINARTTSNPPDSDTSDASYNSWMVEHPSALDSFDRMIKAAKGKKIAVFLDYDGTLSPIVDDPNRAFMSDEMRAAVREVAKYFPTAIVSGRSREKVKEFVELSNVYYAGSHGMDIQAPPRPVKACEGKYHTLVPGKKGNEVLFQPAKKFLPAIQEIIKELEEETKKIQGARIEDNRFCISVHFRQVREEDYSVLQEKVKAVLRNYPDFDLSEGKK
;
A
#
# COMPACT_ATOMS: atom_id res chain seq x y z
N MET A 1 33.64 -7.58 -0.03
CA MET A 1 32.36 -8.02 -0.64
C MET A 1 31.33 -8.48 0.41
N ILE A 2 31.62 -9.47 1.27
CA ILE A 2 30.73 -9.88 2.39
C ILE A 2 30.49 -8.73 3.40
N SER A 3 31.53 -7.92 3.65
CA SER A 3 31.54 -6.83 4.63
C SER A 3 30.64 -5.64 4.30
N GLU A 4 30.35 -5.39 3.01
CA GLU A 4 29.69 -4.17 2.56
C GLU A 4 28.17 -4.34 2.43
N ILE A 5 27.73 -5.53 1.99
CA ILE A 5 26.32 -5.94 2.04
C ILE A 5 25.85 -6.02 3.50
N GLN A 6 26.66 -6.62 4.38
CA GLN A 6 26.38 -6.63 5.83
C GLN A 6 26.29 -5.21 6.41
N ARG A 7 27.15 -4.29 5.96
CA ARG A 7 27.13 -2.88 6.39
C ARG A 7 25.89 -2.15 5.90
N ASN A 8 25.42 -2.41 4.67
CA ASN A 8 24.20 -1.81 4.13
C ASN A 8 22.93 -2.36 4.81
N PHE A 9 22.90 -3.66 5.12
CA PHE A 9 21.81 -4.24 5.92
C PHE A 9 21.79 -3.72 7.35
N ALA A 10 22.95 -3.56 7.99
CA ALA A 10 23.04 -2.97 9.34
C ALA A 10 22.59 -1.49 9.35
N LYS A 11 22.88 -0.73 8.29
CA LYS A 11 22.39 0.65 8.13
C LYS A 11 20.89 0.69 7.89
N LEU A 12 20.35 -0.22 7.07
CA LEU A 12 18.92 -0.34 6.83
C LEU A 12 18.16 -0.73 8.12
N SER A 13 18.67 -1.71 8.88
CA SER A 13 18.05 -2.11 10.15
C SER A 13 18.08 -0.98 11.18
N GLN A 14 19.16 -0.19 11.21
CA GLN A 14 19.29 0.98 12.07
C GLN A 14 18.34 2.12 11.65
N ALA A 15 18.21 2.38 10.34
CA ALA A 15 17.30 3.39 9.80
C ALA A 15 15.82 3.03 10.00
N MET A 16 15.50 1.74 10.00
CA MET A 16 14.15 1.21 10.29
C MET A 16 13.86 1.04 11.79
N GLY A 17 14.72 1.54 12.69
CA GLY A 17 14.46 1.55 14.13
C GLY A 17 14.65 0.21 14.84
N PHE A 18 15.22 -0.81 14.20
CA PHE A 18 15.53 -2.10 14.83
C PHE A 18 16.81 -1.99 15.68
N GLN A 19 16.75 -1.28 16.81
CA GLN A 19 17.74 -1.46 17.87
C GLN A 19 17.31 -2.61 18.79
N ARG A 20 18.09 -3.70 18.81
CA ARG A 20 18.05 -4.65 19.94
C ARG A 20 18.59 -3.93 21.17
N SER A 21 17.72 -3.56 22.10
CA SER A 21 18.14 -3.17 23.44
C SER A 21 18.55 -4.44 24.22
N PRO A 22 19.70 -4.43 24.93
CA PRO A 22 20.07 -5.54 25.80
C PRO A 22 19.22 -5.49 27.07
N SER A 23 18.42 -6.55 27.26
CA SER A 23 17.79 -7.02 28.50
C SER A 23 17.66 -6.02 29.66
N SER A 24 16.44 -5.62 29.97
CA SER A 24 16.06 -5.39 31.38
C SER A 24 14.92 -6.35 31.74
N LYS A 25 15.22 -7.28 32.64
CA LYS A 25 14.23 -8.18 33.24
C LYS A 25 13.43 -7.35 34.24
N GLN A 26 12.17 -7.02 33.93
CA GLN A 26 11.22 -6.64 34.98
C GLN A 26 10.49 -7.89 35.49
N LYS A 27 10.92 -8.34 36.67
CA LYS A 27 10.20 -9.30 37.52
C LYS A 27 8.92 -8.62 38.01
N VAL A 28 7.76 -9.17 37.65
CA VAL A 28 6.49 -8.86 38.31
C VAL A 28 6.40 -9.72 39.57
N LYS A 29 6.31 -9.10 40.75
CA LYS A 29 5.99 -9.77 42.02
C LYS A 29 4.46 -9.81 42.19
N PRO A 30 3.87 -10.89 42.72
CA PRO A 30 2.45 -10.92 43.06
C PRO A 30 2.22 -10.26 44.43
N ILE A 31 1.19 -9.41 44.52
CA ILE A 31 0.71 -8.84 45.79
C ILE A 31 -0.39 -9.76 46.33
N SER A 32 -0.15 -10.27 47.53
CA SER A 32 -1.08 -11.01 48.38
C SER A 32 -2.08 -10.06 49.07
N LYS A 33 -3.32 -10.55 49.23
CA LYS A 33 -4.40 -9.95 50.01
C LYS A 33 -4.09 -9.98 51.51
N GLU A 34 -4.47 -8.92 52.22
CA GLU A 34 -4.80 -8.96 53.65
C GLU A 34 -5.97 -7.99 53.92
N ASN A 35 -6.93 -8.46 54.74
CA ASN A 35 -8.13 -7.76 55.19
C ASN A 35 -7.94 -7.23 56.63
N ASN A 36 -8.73 -6.21 56.99
CA ASN A 36 -9.49 -5.99 58.25
C ASN A 36 -9.64 -4.46 58.49
N ASP A 37 -10.88 -3.94 58.42
CA ASP A 37 -11.77 -3.55 59.55
C ASP A 37 -11.47 -2.10 60.01
N GLU A 38 -12.39 -1.16 60.29
CA GLU A 38 -13.80 -1.14 60.67
C GLU A 38 -14.31 0.33 60.66
N ASN A 39 -15.65 0.51 60.75
CA ASN A 39 -16.44 1.72 61.07
C ASN A 39 -16.49 2.88 60.06
N GLY A 40 -17.63 3.50 59.72
CA GLY A 40 -19.04 3.38 60.13
C GLY A 40 -19.77 4.66 59.67
N GLY A 41 -21.04 4.58 59.24
CA GLY A 41 -21.85 5.78 58.97
C GLY A 41 -22.85 5.65 57.82
N ASP A 42 -24.11 5.54 58.22
CA ASP A 42 -25.37 5.44 57.47
C ASP A 42 -25.64 6.62 56.48
N HIS A 43 -26.06 6.32 55.24
CA HIS A 43 -27.33 6.82 54.67
C HIS A 43 -27.58 6.42 53.20
N SER A 44 -28.71 5.74 53.03
CA SER A 44 -29.58 5.59 51.86
C SER A 44 -29.41 6.59 50.70
N ILE A 45 -29.38 6.10 49.45
CA ILE A 45 -30.27 6.50 48.32
C ILE A 45 -29.81 5.87 46.96
N ASN A 46 -30.77 5.21 46.29
CA ASN A 46 -30.95 4.94 44.84
C ASN A 46 -29.96 4.09 44.00
N ALA A 47 -30.44 2.88 43.69
CA ALA A 47 -30.59 2.29 42.35
C ALA A 47 -29.64 2.68 41.20
N ARG A 48 -28.75 1.75 40.81
CA ARG A 48 -28.57 1.33 39.40
C ARG A 48 -27.74 0.05 39.33
N THR A 49 -28.35 -1.00 38.81
CA THR A 49 -27.71 -2.26 38.41
C THR A 49 -26.65 -1.97 37.37
N THR A 50 -25.37 -2.13 37.72
CA THR A 50 -24.24 -2.07 36.78
C THR A 50 -24.22 -3.36 35.97
N SER A 51 -24.66 -3.28 34.72
CA SER A 51 -24.43 -4.31 33.72
C SER A 51 -22.94 -4.36 33.36
N ASN A 52 -22.37 -5.56 33.43
CA ASN A 52 -20.99 -5.90 33.04
C ASN A 52 -20.61 -5.38 31.64
N PRO A 53 -19.32 -5.10 31.37
CA PRO A 53 -18.84 -4.80 30.03
C PRO A 53 -18.95 -6.05 29.13
N PRO A 54 -19.16 -5.89 27.81
CA PRO A 54 -19.30 -7.02 26.90
C PRO A 54 -17.95 -7.71 26.67
N ASP A 55 -18.02 -9.04 26.61
CA ASP A 55 -16.92 -10.00 26.44
C ASP A 55 -15.99 -9.68 25.26
N SER A 56 -14.68 -9.65 25.53
CA SER A 56 -13.59 -9.40 24.57
C SER A 56 -12.88 -10.66 24.08
N ASP A 57 -13.42 -11.86 24.28
CA ASP A 57 -12.63 -13.10 24.16
C ASP A 57 -12.77 -13.85 22.81
N THR A 58 -13.63 -13.41 21.90
CA THR A 58 -13.85 -14.10 20.61
C THR A 58 -12.99 -13.57 19.46
N SER A 59 -12.38 -12.38 19.57
CA SER A 59 -11.53 -11.81 18.52
C SER A 59 -10.12 -12.41 18.47
N ASP A 60 -9.64 -12.98 19.58
CA ASP A 60 -8.25 -13.45 19.66
C ASP A 60 -8.03 -14.80 18.97
N ALA A 61 -8.95 -15.76 19.06
CA ALA A 61 -8.74 -17.09 18.48
C ALA A 61 -8.71 -17.07 16.93
N SER A 62 -9.63 -16.30 16.32
CA SER A 62 -9.70 -16.15 14.86
C SER A 62 -8.48 -15.38 14.33
N TYR A 63 -8.09 -14.29 15.00
CA TYR A 63 -6.92 -13.51 14.62
C TYR A 63 -5.62 -14.30 14.80
N ASN A 64 -5.47 -15.04 15.89
CA ASN A 64 -4.32 -15.90 16.11
C ASN A 64 -4.21 -17.01 15.05
N SER A 65 -5.33 -17.64 14.66
CA SER A 65 -5.34 -18.60 13.56
C SER A 65 -4.92 -17.95 12.23
N TRP A 66 -5.37 -16.73 11.96
CA TRP A 66 -5.01 -15.98 10.76
C TRP A 66 -3.51 -15.63 10.71
N MET A 67 -2.92 -15.23 11.85
CA MET A 67 -1.48 -14.95 11.95
C MET A 67 -0.58 -16.18 11.77
N VAL A 68 -1.09 -17.38 12.09
CA VAL A 68 -0.37 -18.63 11.82
C VAL A 68 -0.25 -18.89 10.32
N GLU A 69 -1.32 -18.61 9.56
CA GLU A 69 -1.32 -18.74 8.09
C GLU A 69 -0.59 -17.59 7.40
N HIS A 70 -0.56 -16.40 8.01
CA HIS A 70 0.03 -15.17 7.47
C HIS A 70 1.11 -14.63 8.41
N PRO A 71 2.27 -15.30 8.53
CA PRO A 71 3.31 -14.91 9.46
C PRO A 71 3.86 -13.52 9.11
N SER A 72 4.09 -12.73 10.16
CA SER A 72 4.69 -11.40 10.04
C SER A 72 6.03 -11.45 9.31
N ALA A 73 6.16 -10.61 8.28
CA ALA A 73 7.42 -10.44 7.55
C ALA A 73 8.53 -9.84 8.43
N LEU A 74 8.15 -9.04 9.44
CA LEU A 74 9.10 -8.46 10.40
C LEU A 74 9.65 -9.53 11.35
N ASP A 75 8.80 -10.42 11.85
CA ASP A 75 9.23 -11.52 12.72
C ASP A 75 10.07 -12.54 11.95
N SER A 76 9.77 -12.71 10.65
CA SER A 76 10.51 -13.60 9.74
C SER A 76 11.72 -12.93 9.08
N PHE A 77 12.06 -11.69 9.43
CA PHE A 77 13.02 -10.89 8.68
C PHE A 77 14.41 -11.54 8.61
N ASP A 78 14.95 -12.02 9.73
CA ASP A 78 16.26 -12.69 9.77
C ASP A 78 16.30 -13.93 8.85
N ARG A 79 15.20 -14.68 8.78
CA ARG A 79 15.06 -15.85 7.90
C ARG A 79 15.04 -15.43 6.43
N MET A 80 14.28 -14.39 6.09
CA MET A 80 14.20 -13.83 4.74
C MET A 80 15.58 -13.33 4.26
N ILE A 81 16.29 -12.57 5.10
CA ILE A 81 17.62 -12.04 4.76
C ILE A 81 18.64 -13.16 4.62
N LYS A 82 18.59 -14.19 5.47
CA LYS A 82 19.45 -15.37 5.32
C LYS A 82 19.22 -16.08 3.98
N ALA A 83 17.96 -16.20 3.54
CA ALA A 83 17.60 -16.81 2.26
C ALA A 83 17.94 -15.93 1.04
N ALA A 84 18.07 -14.61 1.24
CA ALA A 84 18.45 -13.65 0.21
C ALA A 84 19.97 -13.50 0.03
N LYS A 85 20.78 -14.08 0.94
CA LYS A 85 22.24 -13.99 0.91
C LYS A 85 22.80 -14.46 -0.44
N GLY A 86 23.59 -13.60 -1.10
CA GLY A 86 24.20 -13.88 -2.41
C GLY A 86 23.27 -13.69 -3.61
N LYS A 87 22.02 -13.29 -3.42
CA LYS A 87 21.07 -13.00 -4.49
C LYS A 87 21.02 -11.50 -4.79
N LYS A 88 20.59 -11.17 -6.01
CA LYS A 88 20.19 -9.80 -6.35
C LYS A 88 18.77 -9.57 -5.86
N ILE A 89 18.55 -8.45 -5.19
CA ILE A 89 17.25 -8.06 -4.65
C ILE A 89 16.75 -6.86 -5.44
N ALA A 90 15.48 -6.92 -5.86
CA ALA A 90 14.72 -5.78 -6.34
C ALA A 90 13.47 -5.67 -5.47
N VAL A 91 13.05 -4.44 -5.17
CA VAL A 91 11.92 -4.14 -4.30
C VAL A 91 10.79 -3.58 -5.14
N PHE A 92 9.60 -4.17 -5.03
CA PHE A 92 8.38 -3.70 -5.67
C PHE A 92 7.39 -3.35 -4.57
N LEU A 93 6.88 -2.13 -4.61
CA LEU A 93 6.00 -1.59 -3.58
C LEU A 93 4.71 -1.15 -4.26
N ASP A 94 3.60 -1.70 -3.81
CA ASP A 94 2.29 -1.12 -4.09
C ASP A 94 2.13 0.23 -3.38
N TYR A 95 1.20 1.08 -3.82
CA TYR A 95 0.95 2.39 -3.21
C TYR A 95 -0.23 2.38 -2.25
N ASP A 96 -1.45 2.27 -2.77
CA ASP A 96 -2.69 2.44 -2.01
C ASP A 96 -2.93 1.27 -1.05
N GLY A 97 -2.95 1.53 0.26
CA GLY A 97 -3.06 0.50 1.29
C GLY A 97 -1.74 -0.18 1.66
N THR A 98 -0.64 0.19 1.00
CA THR A 98 0.72 -0.32 1.31
C THR A 98 1.64 0.80 1.81
N LEU A 99 1.83 1.85 1.01
CA LEU A 99 2.65 3.02 1.37
C LEU A 99 1.81 4.21 1.84
N SER A 100 0.52 4.22 1.54
CA SER A 100 -0.45 5.18 2.03
C SER A 100 -1.66 4.46 2.63
N PRO A 101 -2.39 5.07 3.57
CA PRO A 101 -3.63 4.50 4.08
C PRO A 101 -4.72 4.47 3.01
N ILE A 102 -5.63 3.50 3.11
CA ILE A 102 -6.86 3.47 2.30
C ILE A 102 -7.77 4.60 2.79
N VAL A 103 -8.18 5.49 1.87
CA VAL A 103 -9.03 6.66 2.16
C VAL A 103 -10.22 6.70 1.20
N ASP A 104 -11.26 7.46 1.57
CA ASP A 104 -12.47 7.62 0.74
C ASP A 104 -12.28 8.56 -0.45
N ASP A 105 -11.43 9.57 -0.30
CA ASP A 105 -11.03 10.46 -1.40
C ASP A 105 -9.67 10.01 -1.92
N PRO A 106 -9.58 9.37 -3.11
CA PRO A 106 -8.32 8.90 -3.68
C PRO A 106 -7.31 10.03 -3.85
N ASN A 107 -7.73 11.30 -3.98
CA ASN A 107 -6.82 12.43 -4.11
C ASN A 107 -6.14 12.83 -2.78
N ARG A 108 -6.50 12.18 -1.67
CA ARG A 108 -5.97 12.44 -0.33
C ARG A 108 -5.17 11.27 0.25
N ALA A 109 -4.85 10.26 -0.56
CA ALA A 109 -4.11 9.07 -0.16
C ALA A 109 -2.60 9.37 0.00
N PHE A 110 -2.23 10.37 0.79
CA PHE A 110 -0.83 10.77 0.98
C PHE A 110 -0.06 9.76 1.82
N MET A 111 1.20 9.51 1.43
CA MET A 111 2.15 8.79 2.27
C MET A 111 2.75 9.74 3.32
N SER A 112 3.12 9.22 4.49
CA SER A 112 3.79 10.02 5.51
C SER A 112 5.24 10.35 5.14
N ASP A 113 5.81 11.39 5.76
CA ASP A 113 7.21 11.76 5.56
C ASP A 113 8.16 10.65 6.01
N GLU A 114 7.82 9.92 7.07
CA GLU A 114 8.58 8.77 7.57
C GLU A 114 8.58 7.63 6.55
N MET A 115 7.41 7.30 5.97
CA MET A 115 7.32 6.27 4.93
C MET A 115 8.12 6.69 3.70
N ARG A 116 8.05 7.97 3.30
CA ARG A 116 8.80 8.49 2.17
C ARG A 116 10.30 8.42 2.43
N ALA A 117 10.75 8.71 3.66
CA ALA A 117 12.13 8.55 4.07
C ALA A 117 12.59 7.07 4.03
N ALA A 118 11.75 6.15 4.49
CA ALA A 118 12.03 4.72 4.46
C ALA A 118 12.20 4.20 3.02
N VAL A 119 11.25 4.52 2.12
CA VAL A 119 11.33 4.14 0.70
C VAL A 119 12.57 4.74 0.04
N ARG A 120 12.88 6.01 0.34
CA ARG A 120 14.09 6.68 -0.16
C ARG A 120 15.36 5.94 0.27
N GLU A 121 15.42 5.46 1.52
CA GLU A 121 16.56 4.73 2.04
C GLU A 121 16.71 3.36 1.38
N VAL A 122 15.62 2.60 1.24
CA VAL A 122 15.60 1.32 0.53
C VAL A 122 16.11 1.49 -0.91
N ALA A 123 15.65 2.53 -1.59
CA ALA A 123 16.02 2.84 -2.98
C ALA A 123 17.50 3.25 -3.17
N LYS A 124 18.25 3.54 -2.10
CA LYS A 124 19.71 3.74 -2.18
C LYS A 124 20.45 2.40 -2.37
N TYR A 125 19.88 1.31 -1.87
CA TYR A 125 20.54 0.01 -1.79
C TYR A 125 20.01 -0.98 -2.82
N PHE A 126 18.73 -0.89 -3.16
CA PHE A 126 18.06 -1.83 -4.06
C PHE A 126 17.32 -1.08 -5.17
N PRO A 127 17.34 -1.60 -6.41
CA PRO A 127 16.38 -1.18 -7.44
C PRO A 127 14.97 -1.29 -6.87
N THR A 128 14.28 -0.15 -6.79
CA THR A 128 12.98 -0.04 -6.13
C THR A 128 11.97 0.54 -7.11
N ALA A 129 10.84 -0.15 -7.27
CA ALA A 129 9.74 0.27 -8.12
C ALA A 129 8.48 0.51 -7.29
N ILE A 130 7.83 1.65 -7.54
CA ILE A 130 6.46 1.90 -7.11
C ILE A 130 5.54 1.39 -8.21
N VAL A 131 4.66 0.46 -7.87
CA VAL A 131 3.68 -0.13 -8.77
C VAL A 131 2.30 0.32 -8.31
N SER A 132 1.50 0.91 -9.20
CA SER A 132 0.18 1.42 -8.83
C SER A 132 -0.81 1.31 -9.98
N GLY A 133 -2.10 1.17 -9.64
CA GLY A 133 -3.20 1.31 -10.59
C GLY A 133 -3.41 2.76 -11.05
N ARG A 134 -2.95 3.74 -10.25
CA ARG A 134 -2.99 5.17 -10.61
C ARG A 134 -2.16 5.45 -11.85
N SER A 135 -2.46 6.56 -12.53
CA SER A 135 -1.54 7.08 -13.55
C SER A 135 -0.14 7.30 -12.95
N ARG A 136 0.88 7.14 -13.79
CA ARG A 136 2.28 7.28 -13.40
C ARG A 136 2.58 8.69 -12.91
N GLU A 137 2.02 9.70 -13.55
CA GLU A 137 2.13 11.10 -13.13
C GLU A 137 1.56 11.30 -11.72
N LYS A 138 0.34 10.81 -11.49
CA LYS A 138 -0.35 10.95 -10.21
C LYS A 138 0.44 10.29 -9.09
N VAL A 139 0.80 9.01 -9.21
CA VAL A 139 1.55 8.33 -8.14
C VAL A 139 2.93 8.96 -7.89
N LYS A 140 3.55 9.57 -8.91
CA LYS A 140 4.82 10.30 -8.77
C LYS A 140 4.66 11.59 -7.97
N GLU A 141 3.56 12.32 -8.14
CA GLU A 141 3.20 13.50 -7.32
C GLU A 141 2.97 13.13 -5.85
N PHE A 142 2.44 11.94 -5.58
CA PHE A 142 2.24 11.46 -4.21
C PHE A 142 3.56 11.04 -3.53
N VAL A 143 4.42 10.32 -4.27
CA VAL A 143 5.64 9.72 -3.73
C VAL A 143 6.81 10.72 -3.65
N GLU A 144 6.95 11.59 -4.65
CA GLU A 144 7.97 12.66 -4.71
C GLU A 144 9.43 12.16 -4.55
N LEU A 145 9.73 10.97 -5.07
CA LEU A 145 11.09 10.41 -5.12
C LEU A 145 11.62 10.35 -6.55
N SER A 146 12.88 10.74 -6.74
CA SER A 146 13.54 10.76 -8.06
C SER A 146 14.42 9.54 -8.34
N ASN A 147 14.63 8.68 -7.34
CA ASN A 147 15.53 7.52 -7.40
C ASN A 147 14.80 6.16 -7.41
N VAL A 148 13.52 6.14 -7.78
CA VAL A 148 12.70 4.93 -7.91
C VAL A 148 12.16 4.80 -9.33
N TYR A 149 11.80 3.58 -9.72
CA TYR A 149 10.99 3.32 -10.91
C TYR A 149 9.52 3.61 -10.58
N TYR A 150 8.78 4.17 -11.54
CA TYR A 150 7.33 4.33 -11.43
C TYR A 150 6.66 3.48 -12.49
N ALA A 151 5.79 2.56 -12.06
CA ALA A 151 4.95 1.74 -12.91
C ALA A 151 3.48 2.08 -12.59
N GLY A 152 2.93 3.04 -13.35
CA GLY A 152 1.52 3.42 -13.27
C GLY A 152 0.65 2.58 -14.19
N SER A 153 -0.67 2.76 -14.06
CA SER A 153 -1.68 2.08 -14.88
C SER A 153 -1.49 0.57 -14.86
N HIS A 154 -1.28 0.00 -13.67
CA HIS A 154 -0.99 -1.42 -13.47
C HIS A 154 0.24 -1.94 -14.25
N GLY A 155 1.22 -1.06 -14.53
CA GLY A 155 2.46 -1.40 -15.24
C GLY A 155 2.44 -1.14 -16.74
N MET A 156 1.39 -0.53 -17.28
CA MET A 156 1.34 -0.10 -18.68
C MET A 156 2.03 1.24 -18.95
N ASP A 157 2.40 1.99 -17.90
CA ASP A 157 3.22 3.19 -18.00
C ASP A 157 4.41 3.14 -17.04
N ILE A 158 5.58 2.75 -17.54
CA ILE A 158 6.79 2.58 -16.72
C ILE A 158 7.84 3.63 -17.08
N GLN A 159 8.30 4.38 -16.06
CA GLN A 159 9.44 5.29 -16.16
C GLN A 159 10.57 4.84 -15.23
N ALA A 160 11.78 4.73 -15.78
CA ALA A 160 12.99 4.53 -15.00
C ALA A 160 13.52 5.87 -14.41
N PRO A 161 14.21 5.84 -13.26
CA PRO A 161 14.86 7.04 -12.73
C PRO A 161 15.95 7.54 -13.69
N PRO A 162 16.20 8.86 -13.76
CA PRO A 162 17.13 9.46 -14.72
C PRO A 162 18.59 9.04 -14.50
N ARG A 163 18.93 8.60 -13.29
CA ARG A 163 20.22 7.98 -12.98
C ARG A 163 19.97 6.54 -12.55
N PRO A 164 20.71 5.56 -13.10
CA PRO A 164 20.68 4.20 -12.59
C PRO A 164 21.02 4.23 -11.10
N VAL A 165 20.27 3.49 -10.29
CA VAL A 165 20.71 3.18 -8.93
C VAL A 165 22.06 2.49 -9.08
N LYS A 166 23.13 3.10 -8.54
CA LYS A 166 24.46 2.48 -8.50
C LYS A 166 24.35 1.26 -7.60
N ALA A 167 23.93 0.13 -8.16
CA ALA A 167 24.03 -1.11 -7.45
C ALA A 167 25.51 -1.38 -7.17
N CYS A 168 25.77 -1.95 -6.00
CA CYS A 168 27.06 -2.54 -5.67
C CYS A 168 27.43 -3.51 -6.80
N GLU A 169 28.38 -3.10 -7.64
CA GLU A 169 29.02 -3.84 -8.74
C GLU A 169 28.16 -4.92 -9.41
N GLY A 170 27.16 -4.49 -10.16
CA GLY A 170 26.43 -5.37 -11.07
C GLY A 170 25.92 -4.57 -12.24
N LYS A 171 26.37 -4.90 -13.45
CA LYS A 171 25.77 -4.39 -14.69
C LYS A 171 24.33 -4.91 -14.75
N TYR A 172 23.37 -4.16 -14.21
CA TYR A 172 21.97 -4.34 -14.59
C TYR A 172 21.87 -3.95 -16.06
N HIS A 173 21.05 -4.66 -16.83
CA HIS A 173 20.80 -4.28 -18.21
C HIS A 173 20.26 -2.84 -18.22
N THR A 174 21.12 -1.92 -18.64
CA THR A 174 20.73 -0.57 -18.98
C THR A 174 19.71 -0.70 -20.09
N LEU A 175 18.45 -0.39 -19.81
CA LEU A 175 17.50 -0.09 -20.87
C LEU A 175 18.16 1.01 -21.71
N VAL A 176 18.33 0.72 -23.00
CA VAL A 176 19.12 1.52 -23.93
C VAL A 176 18.69 3.00 -23.81
N PRO A 177 19.62 3.93 -23.53
CA PRO A 177 19.30 5.34 -23.52
C PRO A 177 18.66 5.71 -24.87
N GLY A 178 17.45 6.27 -24.82
CA GLY A 178 16.85 6.88 -26.01
C GLY A 178 17.85 7.85 -26.64
N LYS A 179 18.00 7.79 -27.96
CA LYS A 179 18.79 8.76 -28.72
C LYS A 179 18.18 10.14 -28.48
N LYS A 180 18.79 10.92 -27.56
CA LYS A 180 18.38 12.24 -27.02
C LYS A 180 17.69 12.18 -25.65
N GLY A 181 18.48 12.18 -24.57
CA GLY A 181 18.12 12.84 -23.31
C GLY A 181 17.06 12.18 -22.41
N ASN A 182 17.53 11.23 -21.59
CA ASN A 182 17.21 11.09 -20.15
C ASN A 182 15.84 10.69 -19.62
N GLU A 183 14.97 10.03 -20.37
CA GLU A 183 13.88 9.23 -19.76
C GLU A 183 13.68 7.91 -20.52
N VAL A 184 13.82 6.78 -19.82
CA VAL A 184 13.41 5.48 -20.35
C VAL A 184 11.95 5.29 -20.00
N LEU A 185 11.10 5.42 -21.02
CA LEU A 185 9.65 5.26 -20.93
C LEU A 185 9.23 3.98 -21.65
N PHE A 186 8.45 3.14 -20.98
CA PHE A 186 7.89 1.91 -21.54
C PHE A 186 6.37 1.95 -21.45
N GLN A 187 5.72 2.02 -22.62
CA GLN A 187 4.27 2.18 -22.78
C GLN A 187 3.74 1.19 -23.84
N PRO A 188 3.62 -0.10 -23.52
CA PRO A 188 3.25 -1.13 -24.49
C PRO A 188 1.84 -0.94 -25.07
N ALA A 189 0.94 -0.31 -24.30
CA ALA A 189 -0.44 -0.06 -24.69
C ALA A 189 -0.67 1.28 -25.40
N LYS A 190 0.38 2.01 -25.81
CA LYS A 190 0.29 3.35 -26.42
C LYS A 190 -0.69 3.44 -27.59
N LYS A 191 -0.81 2.38 -28.39
CA LYS A 191 -1.73 2.32 -29.54
C LYS A 191 -3.21 2.41 -29.16
N PHE A 192 -3.57 2.09 -27.91
CA PHE A 192 -4.96 2.09 -27.42
C PHE A 192 -5.41 3.42 -26.82
N LEU A 193 -4.51 4.40 -26.67
CA LEU A 193 -4.85 5.72 -26.10
C LEU A 193 -6.05 6.40 -26.79
N PRO A 194 -6.20 6.38 -28.13
CA PRO A 194 -7.39 6.96 -28.77
C PRO A 194 -8.69 6.29 -28.31
N ALA A 195 -8.73 4.97 -28.30
CA ALA A 195 -9.90 4.21 -27.84
C ALA A 195 -10.22 4.47 -26.36
N ILE A 196 -9.19 4.57 -25.50
CA ILE A 196 -9.36 4.91 -24.08
C ILE A 196 -10.08 6.26 -23.93
N GLN A 197 -9.69 7.28 -24.70
CA GLN A 197 -10.32 8.60 -24.62
C GLN A 197 -11.76 8.59 -25.11
N GLU A 198 -12.08 7.76 -26.11
CA GLU A 198 -13.47 7.53 -26.54
C GLU A 198 -14.30 6.86 -25.43
N ILE A 199 -13.77 5.80 -24.81
CA ILE A 199 -14.43 5.10 -23.70
C ILE A 199 -14.67 6.04 -22.52
N ILE A 200 -13.68 6.86 -22.13
CA ILE A 200 -13.84 7.85 -21.04
C ILE A 200 -15.03 8.77 -21.32
N LYS A 201 -15.09 9.34 -22.52
CA LYS A 201 -16.18 10.24 -22.92
C LYS A 201 -17.55 9.56 -22.88
N GLU A 202 -17.63 8.31 -23.35
CA GLU A 202 -18.88 7.54 -23.33
C GLU A 202 -19.30 7.20 -21.89
N LEU A 203 -18.36 6.75 -21.05
CA LEU A 203 -18.62 6.48 -19.63
C LEU A 203 -19.04 7.74 -18.87
N GLU A 204 -18.41 8.88 -19.11
CA GLU A 204 -18.76 10.16 -18.49
C GLU A 204 -20.22 10.55 -18.80
N GLU A 205 -20.64 10.44 -20.06
CA GLU A 205 -22.02 10.76 -20.45
C GLU A 205 -23.02 9.75 -19.89
N GLU A 206 -22.72 8.45 -19.99
CA GLU A 206 -23.62 7.39 -19.54
C GLU A 206 -23.84 7.39 -18.02
N THR A 207 -22.81 7.76 -17.25
CA THR A 207 -22.82 7.73 -15.78
C THR A 207 -23.14 9.08 -15.13
N LYS A 208 -23.24 10.17 -15.91
CA LYS A 208 -23.44 11.55 -15.44
C LYS A 208 -24.58 11.77 -14.44
N LYS A 209 -25.66 10.98 -14.56
CA LYS A 209 -26.85 11.11 -13.71
C LYS A 209 -26.78 10.28 -12.42
N ILE A 210 -25.77 9.43 -12.26
CA ILE A 210 -25.61 8.56 -11.09
C ILE A 210 -24.81 9.32 -10.04
N GLN A 211 -25.49 9.73 -8.97
CA GLN A 211 -24.86 10.49 -7.90
C GLN A 211 -23.78 9.65 -7.20
N GLY A 212 -22.58 10.21 -7.05
CA GLY A 212 -21.44 9.57 -6.40
C GLY A 212 -20.56 8.73 -7.32
N ALA A 213 -20.99 8.48 -8.56
CA ALA A 213 -20.14 7.86 -9.58
C ALA A 213 -19.07 8.86 -10.05
N ARG A 214 -17.82 8.42 -10.20
CA ARG A 214 -16.75 9.25 -10.77
C ARG A 214 -15.91 8.45 -11.75
N ILE A 215 -15.59 9.04 -12.89
CA ILE A 215 -14.64 8.49 -13.85
C ILE A 215 -13.26 9.07 -13.55
N GLU A 216 -12.25 8.21 -13.48
CA GLU A 216 -10.85 8.61 -13.35
C GLU A 216 -10.04 8.07 -14.52
N ASP A 217 -9.39 8.98 -15.24
CA ASP A 217 -8.42 8.68 -16.29
C ASP A 217 -7.06 8.33 -15.66
N ASN A 218 -6.73 7.04 -15.69
CA ASN A 218 -5.43 6.52 -15.27
C ASN A 218 -4.50 6.27 -16.46
N ARG A 219 -4.69 6.99 -17.57
CA ARG A 219 -3.94 6.98 -18.84
C ARG A 219 -4.09 5.71 -19.67
N PHE A 220 -3.74 4.55 -19.13
CA PHE A 220 -3.92 3.24 -19.77
C PHE A 220 -5.02 2.39 -19.12
N CYS A 221 -5.61 2.90 -18.05
CA CYS A 221 -6.74 2.30 -17.35
C CYS A 221 -7.80 3.38 -17.13
N ILE A 222 -9.04 2.95 -16.98
CA ILE A 222 -10.16 3.81 -16.62
C ILE A 222 -10.76 3.24 -15.34
N SER A 223 -10.91 4.06 -14.31
CA SER A 223 -11.52 3.65 -13.05
C SER A 223 -12.88 4.30 -12.90
N VAL A 224 -13.90 3.47 -12.66
CA VAL A 224 -15.25 3.93 -12.32
C VAL A 224 -15.44 3.77 -10.82
N HIS A 225 -15.36 4.88 -10.09
CA HIS A 225 -15.50 4.90 -8.64
C HIS A 225 -16.96 4.77 -8.25
N PHE A 226 -17.26 3.80 -7.39
CA PHE A 226 -18.63 3.51 -6.97
C PHE A 226 -18.82 3.51 -5.44
N ARG A 227 -17.78 3.78 -4.64
CA ARG A 227 -17.88 3.76 -3.16
C ARG A 227 -18.92 4.76 -2.65
N GLN A 228 -19.04 5.92 -3.30
CA GLN A 228 -20.00 6.97 -2.95
C GLN A 228 -21.36 6.82 -3.66
N VAL A 229 -21.55 5.77 -4.46
CA VAL A 229 -22.81 5.50 -5.17
C VAL A 229 -23.80 4.86 -4.21
N ARG A 230 -25.07 5.27 -4.31
CA ARG A 230 -26.17 4.71 -3.53
C ARG A 230 -26.35 3.23 -3.85
N GLU A 231 -26.74 2.44 -2.86
CA GLU A 231 -26.91 1.00 -3.05
C GLU A 231 -27.95 0.66 -4.13
N GLU A 232 -29.04 1.44 -4.20
CA GLU A 232 -30.06 1.26 -5.24
C GLU A 232 -29.56 1.54 -6.67
N ASP A 233 -28.54 2.39 -6.82
CA ASP A 233 -28.03 2.83 -8.13
C ASP A 233 -26.83 2.00 -8.61
N TYR A 234 -26.25 1.17 -7.73
CA TYR A 234 -25.03 0.41 -8.03
C TYR A 234 -25.22 -0.57 -9.20
N SER A 235 -26.33 -1.29 -9.24
CA SER A 235 -26.64 -2.23 -10.33
C SER A 235 -26.79 -1.50 -11.68
N VAL A 236 -27.44 -0.33 -11.67
CA VAL A 236 -27.61 0.52 -12.86
C VAL A 236 -26.27 1.02 -13.37
N LEU A 237 -25.36 1.43 -12.48
CA LEU A 237 -24.00 1.82 -12.84
C LEU A 237 -23.26 0.65 -13.50
N GLN A 238 -23.29 -0.53 -12.88
CA GLN A 238 -22.59 -1.71 -13.38
C GLN A 238 -23.06 -2.09 -14.79
N GLU A 239 -24.38 -2.07 -15.03
CA GLU A 239 -24.95 -2.37 -16.35
C GLU A 239 -24.56 -1.33 -17.41
N LYS A 240 -24.50 -0.04 -17.06
CA LYS A 240 -24.03 1.01 -17.97
C LYS A 240 -22.56 0.84 -18.34
N VAL A 241 -21.70 0.56 -17.37
CA VAL A 241 -20.26 0.30 -17.63
C VAL A 241 -20.08 -0.91 -18.54
N LYS A 242 -20.77 -2.01 -18.26
CA LYS A 242 -20.76 -3.20 -19.12
C LYS A 242 -21.30 -2.89 -20.53
N ALA A 243 -22.29 -2.02 -20.64
CA ALA A 243 -22.88 -1.65 -21.93
C ALA A 243 -21.88 -0.91 -22.83
N VAL A 244 -21.16 0.06 -22.27
CA VAL A 244 -20.07 0.74 -22.99
C VAL A 244 -19.00 -0.27 -23.41
N LEU A 245 -18.56 -1.13 -22.48
CA LEU A 245 -17.46 -2.06 -22.75
C LEU A 245 -17.76 -3.08 -23.86
N ARG A 246 -19.02 -3.44 -24.12
CA ARG A 246 -19.40 -4.32 -25.24
C ARG A 246 -18.97 -3.78 -26.61
N ASN A 247 -18.79 -2.47 -26.74
CA ASN A 247 -18.32 -1.83 -27.97
C ASN A 247 -16.78 -1.90 -28.14
N TYR A 248 -16.06 -2.35 -27.10
CA TYR A 248 -14.60 -2.31 -27.01
C TYR A 248 -14.00 -3.67 -26.62
N PRO A 249 -13.96 -4.66 -27.55
CA PRO A 249 -13.55 -6.04 -27.24
C PRO A 249 -12.07 -6.21 -26.85
N ASP A 250 -11.23 -5.19 -27.09
CA ASP A 250 -9.81 -5.18 -26.69
C ASP A 250 -9.61 -4.76 -25.22
N PHE A 251 -10.70 -4.49 -24.47
CA PHE A 251 -10.66 -4.00 -23.10
C PHE A 251 -11.41 -4.95 -22.16
N ASP A 252 -10.80 -5.20 -21.00
CA ASP A 252 -11.35 -6.05 -19.96
C ASP A 252 -11.87 -5.24 -18.77
N LEU A 253 -12.94 -5.73 -18.15
CA LEU A 253 -13.45 -5.22 -16.87
C LEU A 253 -12.87 -6.02 -15.72
N SER A 254 -12.38 -5.32 -14.69
CA SER A 254 -12.08 -5.90 -13.39
C SER A 254 -12.89 -5.19 -12.31
N GLU A 255 -13.29 -5.93 -11.28
CA GLU A 255 -14.11 -5.39 -10.19
C GLU A 255 -13.27 -5.17 -8.93
N GLY A 256 -13.48 -4.01 -8.29
CA GLY A 256 -12.92 -3.68 -6.99
C GLY A 256 -13.83 -4.11 -5.84
N LYS A 257 -13.35 -3.96 -4.61
CA LYS A 257 -14.16 -4.15 -3.40
C LYS A 257 -14.79 -2.83 -2.97
N LYS A 258 -16.04 -2.87 -2.50
CA LYS A 258 -16.72 -1.71 -1.89
C LYS A 258 -16.13 -1.42 -0.52
#